data_AF-A0A955SQA2-F1
#
_entry.id   AF-A0A955SQA2-F1
#
_cell.length_a   1.000
_cell.length_b   1.000
_cell.length_c   1.000
_cell.angle_alpha   90.00
_cell.angle_beta   90.00
_cell.angle_gamma   90.00
#
_symmetry.space_group_name_H-M   'P 1'
#
loop_
_entity.id
_entity.type
_entity.pdbx_description
1 polymer ?
#
loop_
_entity_poly.entity_id
_entity_poly.type
_entity_poly.pdbx_seq_one_letter_code
_entity_poly.pdbx_strand_id
1 'polypeptide(L)'
;MRRFLWTALASLLLLWVAGSPGHSATISVGDGFDYETISAAISNATDGDILLVAPGVYDTTRGESFPLRPTAAIAIRASSEDARPVILTERLASTFFFTDIHSATLEGLEIIPGE
;
A
#
# COMPACT_ATOMS: atom_id res chain seq x y z
N MET A 1 -63.42 22.77 4.19
CA MET A 1 -63.06 21.34 4.08
C MET A 1 -62.50 21.11 2.67
N ARG A 2 -61.18 20.98 2.50
CA ARG A 2 -60.48 19.69 2.19
C ARG A 2 -61.15 18.99 1.00
N ARG A 3 -60.56 18.74 -0.19
CA ARG A 3 -59.21 18.42 -0.68
C ARG A 3 -59.33 18.56 -2.22
N PHE A 4 -58.31 18.89 -3.01
CA PHE A 4 -57.49 17.89 -3.71
C PHE A 4 -56.42 18.66 -4.49
N LEU A 5 -55.22 18.77 -3.93
CA LEU A 5 -54.02 19.18 -4.67
C LEU A 5 -53.60 17.97 -5.53
N TRP A 6 -53.85 18.05 -6.83
CA TRP A 6 -53.23 17.18 -7.83
C TRP A 6 -51.93 17.83 -8.29
N THR A 7 -50.83 17.56 -7.59
CA THR A 7 -49.49 17.81 -8.15
C THR A 7 -48.70 16.52 -8.05
N ALA A 8 -48.65 15.84 -9.18
CA ALA A 8 -47.64 14.86 -9.50
C ALA A 8 -46.27 15.47 -9.24
N LEU A 9 -45.51 14.89 -8.32
CA LEU A 9 -44.05 15.04 -8.32
C LEU A 9 -43.50 13.66 -7.98
N ALA A 10 -43.24 12.90 -9.04
CA ALA A 10 -42.44 11.70 -8.98
C ALA A 10 -41.06 12.09 -8.44
N SER A 11 -40.86 11.90 -7.14
CA SER A 11 -39.56 12.04 -6.50
C SER A 11 -38.68 10.87 -6.96
N LEU A 12 -38.05 11.06 -8.12
CA LEU A 12 -36.93 10.28 -8.60
C LEU A 12 -35.78 10.51 -7.61
N LEU A 13 -35.65 9.61 -6.64
CA LEU A 13 -34.51 9.57 -5.74
C LEU A 13 -33.28 9.19 -6.57
N LEU A 14 -32.59 10.20 -7.08
CA LEU A 14 -31.24 10.06 -7.64
C LEU A 14 -30.34 9.55 -6.53
N LEU A 15 -30.11 8.23 -6.55
CA LEU A 15 -29.06 7.60 -5.78
C LEU A 15 -27.74 8.20 -6.29
N TRP A 16 -27.18 9.16 -5.56
CA TRP A 16 -25.79 9.53 -5.73
C TRP A 16 -24.96 8.32 -5.31
N VAL A 17 -24.63 7.47 -6.28
CA VAL A 17 -23.46 6.60 -6.15
C VAL A 17 -22.28 7.55 -6.22
N ALA A 18 -21.91 8.14 -5.09
CA ALA A 18 -20.58 8.68 -4.92
C ALA A 18 -19.64 7.49 -5.02
N GLY A 19 -19.14 7.21 -6.21
CA GLY A 19 -17.96 6.37 -6.35
C GLY A 19 -16.87 7.07 -5.55
N SER A 20 -16.50 6.51 -4.40
CA SER A 20 -15.32 6.97 -3.68
C SER A 20 -14.17 6.95 -4.67
N PRO A 21 -13.43 8.07 -4.85
CA PRO A 21 -12.20 8.01 -5.61
C PRO A 21 -11.35 6.90 -5.01
N GLY A 22 -10.88 5.96 -5.83
CA GLY A 22 -9.85 5.02 -5.38
C GLY A 22 -8.65 5.88 -4.96
N HIS A 23 -8.38 5.94 -3.65
CA HIS A 23 -7.19 6.62 -3.15
C HIS A 23 -6.01 5.72 -3.47
N SER A 24 -5.28 6.07 -4.52
CA SER A 24 -3.93 5.55 -4.76
C SER A 24 -2.97 6.69 -4.45
N ALA A 25 -2.29 6.59 -3.32
CA ALA A 25 -1.24 7.49 -2.89
C ALA A 25 0.14 6.89 -3.22
N THR A 26 1.12 7.76 -3.43
CA THR A 26 2.53 7.36 -3.47
C THR A 26 3.12 7.62 -2.09
N ILE A 27 3.65 6.57 -1.46
CA ILE A 27 4.29 6.59 -0.15
C ILE A 27 5.79 6.41 -0.37
N SER A 28 6.61 7.36 0.06
CA SER A 28 8.06 7.29 -0.09
C SER A 28 8.69 6.58 1.12
N VAL A 29 9.63 5.67 0.87
CA VAL A 29 10.27 4.86 1.92
C VAL A 29 11.79 5.00 1.88
N GLY A 30 12.41 5.30 3.03
CA GLY A 30 13.85 5.46 3.20
C GLY A 30 14.21 6.60 4.15
N ASP A 31 15.49 6.90 4.28
CA ASP A 31 15.97 7.97 5.17
C ASP A 31 15.39 9.33 4.81
N GLY A 32 14.68 9.95 5.76
CA GLY A 32 14.07 11.27 5.58
C GLY A 32 12.81 11.30 4.71
N PHE A 33 12.22 10.13 4.38
CA PHE A 33 10.95 10.01 3.67
C PHE A 33 9.76 9.79 4.62
N ASP A 34 8.57 9.54 4.07
CA ASP A 34 7.32 9.35 4.84
C ASP A 34 7.45 8.24 5.88
N TYR A 35 8.16 7.16 5.52
CA TYR A 35 8.52 6.08 6.42
C TYR A 35 9.99 5.69 6.24
N GLU A 36 10.69 5.44 7.33
CA GLU A 36 12.08 4.96 7.28
C GLU A 36 12.20 3.48 6.90
N THR A 37 11.14 2.69 7.13
CA THR A 37 11.08 1.25 6.92
C THR A 37 9.92 0.84 6.01
N ILE A 38 10.12 -0.24 5.25
CA ILE A 38 9.13 -0.86 4.37
C ILE A 38 7.99 -1.45 5.19
N SER A 39 8.28 -2.11 6.32
CA SER A 39 7.25 -2.66 7.22
C SER A 39 6.32 -1.59 7.80
N ALA A 40 6.84 -0.41 8.15
CA ALA A 40 6.01 0.71 8.61
C ALA A 40 5.13 1.27 7.49
N ALA A 41 5.69 1.44 6.29
CA ALA A 41 4.92 1.87 5.12
C ALA A 41 3.79 0.88 4.78
N ILE A 42 4.08 -0.42 4.77
CA ILE A 42 3.09 -1.47 4.54
C ILE A 42 1.94 -1.39 5.56
N SER A 43 2.27 -1.18 6.84
CA SER A 43 1.27 -1.14 7.92
C SER A 43 0.30 0.04 7.84
N ASN A 44 0.67 1.09 7.09
CA ASN A 44 -0.14 2.31 6.93
C ASN A 44 -0.73 2.46 5.52
N ALA A 45 -0.31 1.61 4.58
CA ALA A 45 -0.81 1.66 3.22
C ALA A 45 -2.25 1.12 3.11
N THR A 46 -2.97 1.66 2.14
CA THR A 46 -4.34 1.28 1.78
C THR A 46 -4.38 0.70 0.37
N ASP A 47 -5.50 0.05 0.03
CA ASP A 47 -5.67 -0.61 -1.26
C ASP A 47 -5.47 0.38 -2.42
N GLY A 48 -4.53 0.05 -3.31
CA GLY A 48 -4.15 0.85 -4.47
C GLY A 48 -2.87 1.68 -4.29
N ASP A 49 -2.30 1.75 -3.08
CA ASP A 49 -1.11 2.57 -2.82
C ASP A 49 0.16 2.00 -3.48
N ILE A 50 1.09 2.92 -3.77
CA ILE A 50 2.41 2.63 -4.31
C ILE A 50 3.46 3.04 -3.28
N LEU A 51 4.23 2.08 -2.79
CA LEU A 51 5.40 2.28 -1.96
C LEU A 51 6.61 2.46 -2.87
N LEU A 52 7.15 3.66 -2.92
CA LEU A 52 8.35 4.01 -3.67
C LEU A 52 9.57 3.95 -2.74
N VAL A 53 10.37 2.90 -2.87
CA VAL A 53 11.45 2.56 -1.95
C VAL A 53 12.78 3.08 -2.47
N ALA A 54 13.39 3.99 -1.70
CA ALA A 54 14.68 4.57 -2.02
C ALA A 54 15.80 3.52 -1.99
N PRO A 55 16.93 3.75 -2.70
CA PRO A 55 18.10 2.89 -2.58
C PRO A 55 18.61 2.84 -1.14
N GLY A 56 18.94 1.65 -0.65
CA GLY A 56 19.39 1.45 0.73
C GLY A 56 19.33 -0.02 1.15
N VAL A 57 19.89 -0.32 2.31
CA VAL A 57 19.79 -1.65 2.95
C VAL A 57 18.68 -1.62 3.98
N TYR A 58 17.71 -2.52 3.83
CA TYR A 58 16.54 -2.67 4.69
C TYR A 58 16.64 -4.00 5.43
N ASP A 59 17.02 -3.92 6.71
CA ASP A 59 17.25 -5.05 7.61
C ASP A 59 16.66 -4.80 9.01
N THR A 60 16.81 -5.77 9.91
CA THR A 60 16.32 -5.67 11.29
C THR A 60 17.06 -4.63 12.12
N THR A 61 18.30 -4.27 11.77
CA THR A 61 19.09 -3.23 12.46
C THR A 61 18.56 -1.84 12.14
N ARG A 62 17.99 -1.66 10.95
CA ARG A 62 17.22 -0.48 10.52
C ARG A 62 15.79 -0.47 11.08
N GLY A 63 15.38 -1.54 11.76
CA GLY A 63 14.06 -1.65 12.38
C GLY A 63 12.99 -2.32 11.50
N GLU A 64 13.39 -3.01 10.43
CA GLU A 64 12.43 -3.83 9.66
C GLU A 64 11.85 -4.97 10.51
N SER A 65 10.54 -5.19 10.36
CA SER A 65 9.86 -6.35 10.91
C SER A 65 9.56 -7.35 9.80
N PHE A 66 10.23 -8.50 9.85
CA PHE A 66 10.06 -9.59 8.89
C PHE A 66 9.23 -10.75 9.47
N PRO A 67 8.45 -11.48 8.64
CA PRO A 67 8.27 -11.23 7.20
C PRO A 67 7.44 -9.97 6.95
N LEU A 68 7.74 -9.29 5.86
CA LEU A 68 6.93 -8.18 5.35
C LEU A 68 5.56 -8.73 4.93
N ARG A 69 4.50 -8.17 5.51
CA ARG A 69 3.11 -8.66 5.37
C ARG A 69 2.22 -7.57 4.77
N PRO A 70 2.12 -7.49 3.44
CA PRO A 70 1.13 -6.63 2.80
C PRO A 70 -0.27 -6.92 3.34
N THR A 71 -0.90 -5.93 3.95
CA THR A 71 -2.28 -5.99 4.48
C THR A 71 -3.28 -5.28 3.58
N ALA A 72 -2.84 -4.83 2.41
CA ALA A 72 -3.59 -4.10 1.42
C ALA A 72 -3.10 -4.45 0.01
N ALA A 73 -3.91 -4.16 -1.00
CA ALA A 73 -3.60 -4.35 -2.41
C ALA A 73 -2.60 -3.28 -2.90
N ILE A 74 -1.30 -3.48 -2.70
CA ILE A 74 -0.26 -2.43 -2.89
C ILE A 74 0.79 -2.81 -3.94
N ALA A 75 1.49 -1.80 -4.47
CA ALA A 75 2.70 -1.98 -5.26
C ALA A 75 3.93 -1.50 -4.48
N ILE A 76 5.00 -2.29 -4.43
CA ILE A 76 6.27 -1.93 -3.82
C ILE A 76 7.32 -1.87 -4.93
N ARG A 77 7.87 -0.69 -5.16
CA ARG A 77 8.71 -0.40 -6.32
C ARG A 77 9.98 0.32 -5.90
N ALA A 78 11.10 0.00 -6.54
CA ALA A 78 12.31 0.81 -6.42
C ALA A 78 12.05 2.24 -6.92
N SER A 79 12.59 3.24 -6.22
CA SER A 79 12.50 4.64 -6.63
C SER A 79 13.47 5.01 -7.75
N SER A 80 14.45 4.15 -8.03
CA SER A 80 15.49 4.34 -9.05
C SER A 80 15.86 3.00 -9.67
N GLU A 81 16.17 3.01 -10.97
CA GLU A 81 16.68 1.83 -11.68
C GLU A 81 18.20 1.68 -11.53
N ASP A 82 18.91 2.78 -11.24
CA ASP A 82 20.38 2.82 -11.15
C ASP A 82 20.92 2.25 -9.83
N ALA A 83 20.10 2.27 -8.78
CA ALA A 83 20.44 1.73 -7.47
C ALA A 83 19.20 1.11 -6.83
N ARG A 84 19.25 -0.19 -6.56
CA ARG A 84 18.10 -0.93 -6.05
C ARG A 84 18.07 -0.94 -4.52
N PRO A 85 16.89 -0.89 -3.90
CA PRO A 85 16.75 -1.20 -2.49
C PRO A 85 17.09 -2.69 -2.27
N VAL A 86 17.93 -2.94 -1.27
CA VAL A 86 18.36 -4.28 -0.86
C VAL A 86 17.62 -4.64 0.42
N ILE A 87 16.79 -5.68 0.35
CA ILE A 87 16.13 -6.27 1.51
C ILE A 87 17.00 -7.41 2.02
N LEU A 88 17.63 -7.22 3.17
CA LEU A 88 18.56 -8.17 3.75
C LEU A 88 17.89 -8.93 4.90
N THR A 89 17.67 -10.23 4.71
CA THR A 89 16.93 -11.06 5.68
C THR A 89 17.85 -11.89 6.56
N GLU A 90 18.25 -11.31 7.68
CA GLU A 90 19.15 -11.89 8.70
C GLU A 90 18.63 -13.23 9.30
N ARG A 91 18.94 -14.37 8.67
CA ARG A 91 18.62 -15.73 9.14
C ARG A 91 17.14 -16.03 9.39
N LEU A 92 16.27 -15.48 8.54
CA LEU A 92 14.82 -15.65 8.68
C LEU A 92 14.26 -16.71 7.73
N ALA A 93 13.15 -17.32 8.15
CA ALA A 93 12.45 -18.32 7.34
C ALA A 93 11.76 -17.72 6.09
N SER A 94 11.43 -16.43 6.10
CA SER A 94 10.78 -15.76 4.97
C SER A 94 10.96 -14.24 4.97
N THR A 95 11.13 -13.65 3.77
CA THR A 95 11.19 -12.20 3.55
C THR A 95 9.79 -11.59 3.43
N PHE A 96 8.94 -12.18 2.60
CA PHE A 96 7.56 -11.76 2.38
C PHE A 96 6.59 -12.86 2.80
N PHE A 97 5.44 -12.46 3.32
CA PHE A 97 4.32 -13.34 3.59
C PHE A 97 3.04 -12.71 3.08
N PHE A 98 2.48 -13.29 2.02
CA PHE A 98 1.23 -12.84 1.41
C PHE A 98 0.07 -13.69 1.93
N THR A 99 -1.02 -13.04 2.32
CA THR A 99 -2.29 -13.70 2.66
C THR A 99 -3.23 -13.71 1.46
N ASP A 100 -4.16 -14.65 1.42
CA ASP A 100 -5.04 -14.94 0.28
C ASP A 100 -6.01 -13.80 -0.10
N ILE A 101 -6.00 -12.69 0.64
CA ILE A 101 -6.99 -11.62 0.57
C ILE A 101 -6.47 -10.33 -0.08
N HIS A 102 -5.17 -10.20 -0.33
CA HIS A 102 -4.58 -9.01 -0.94
C HIS A 102 -3.60 -9.38 -2.06
N SER A 103 -3.63 -8.59 -3.14
CA SER A 103 -2.59 -8.64 -4.18
C SER A 103 -1.41 -7.77 -3.78
N ALA A 104 -0.21 -8.12 -4.24
CA ALA A 104 0.94 -7.25 -4.11
C ALA A 104 1.81 -7.35 -5.37
N THR A 105 2.30 -6.21 -5.84
CA THR A 105 3.28 -6.15 -6.93
C THR A 105 4.63 -5.75 -6.36
N LEU A 106 5.69 -6.50 -6.67
CA LEU A 106 7.06 -6.18 -6.28
C LEU A 106 7.88 -5.90 -7.53
N GLU A 107 8.55 -4.75 -7.60
CA GLU A 107 9.32 -4.34 -8.77
C GLU A 107 10.65 -3.68 -8.39
N GLY A 108 11.74 -4.12 -9.03
CA GLY A 108 13.05 -3.49 -8.88
C GLY A 108 13.74 -3.71 -7.52
N LEU A 109 13.19 -4.57 -6.66
CA LEU A 109 13.76 -4.88 -5.35
C LEU A 109 14.85 -5.95 -5.47
N GLU A 110 15.94 -5.81 -4.72
CA GLU A 110 16.91 -6.87 -4.51
C GLU A 110 16.66 -7.53 -3.16
N ILE A 111 16.64 -8.86 -3.10
CA ILE A 111 16.40 -9.62 -1.88
C ILE A 111 17.60 -10.54 -1.65
N ILE A 112 18.29 -10.34 -0.54
CA ILE A 112 19.46 -11.12 -0.16
C ILE A 112 19.12 -11.89 1.12
N PRO A 113 19.15 -13.24 1.10
CA PRO A 113 19.09 -14.02 2.33
C PRO A 113 20.37 -13.81 3.14
N GLY A 114 20.23 -13.50 4.43
CA GLY A 114 21.37 -13.45 5.36
C GLY A 114 21.85 -14.84 5.75
N GLU A 115 23.16 -14.99 6.00
CA GLU A 115 23.82 -16.27 6.35
C GLU A 115 23.65 -16.72 7.82
#